data_AF-A0A9N9WHQ9-F1
#
_entry.id   AF-A0A9N9WHQ9-F1
#
_cell.length_a   1.000
_cell.length_b   1.000
_cell.length_c   1.000
_cell.angle_alpha   90.00
_cell.angle_beta   90.00
_cell.angle_gamma   90.00
#
_symmetry.space_group_name_H-M   'P 1'
#
loop_
_entity.id
_entity.type
_entity.pdbx_description
1 polymer ?
#
loop_
_entity_poly.entity_id
_entity_poly.type
_entity_poly.pdbx_seq_one_letter_code
_entity_poly.pdbx_strand_id
1 'polypeptide(L)'
;MMQFYKERILNAAQLKRLSEHKYSCTSASLLDPWLQPWWCWLVSKTPLWLAPNLITILGLIINIVTTLILVWYSPDARQVPPRWACALGALGVFIYQSLDAIDGKQARRTNSQSPLGELFDHGCDSISTVFIALGACTAVKLGEYPTWMFFQCFCAMTLFYCAHWQAYVTGILKLGRVDVTEAQYSIMLIYIISAIFGADFWAMQLPSINVSLTVIMNYAVIVGAVYLIFNYVNVIMRGGVGKNGSTVAGTSILSPVIPFSFVVVPAFIIFQKSESHVYENHPALYILAFGMVAAKVTNRLVVAQMTKSEMDYYDWSMLGPAMLFLNQYFNNAIPEYYVLWLCTIWVCVDLVRYCSQVCLEICDHLHIHLFRITPSVGTPGPAGPPTRPPADRNANSESEKSEAEDNVPLISNSI
;
A
#
# COMPACT_ATOMS: atom_id res chain seq x y z
N MET A 1 31.33 3.15 -7.62
CA MET A 1 29.87 2.93 -7.62
C MET A 1 29.65 1.53 -8.17
N MET A 2 29.22 0.59 -7.35
CA MET A 2 29.21 -0.85 -7.67
C MET A 2 28.20 -1.11 -8.79
N GLN A 3 28.68 -1.37 -10.01
CA GLN A 3 27.88 -1.78 -11.16
C GLN A 3 27.39 -3.22 -10.95
N PHE A 4 26.31 -3.40 -10.20
CA PHE A 4 25.55 -4.66 -10.17
C PHE A 4 24.51 -4.75 -11.29
N TYR A 5 24.37 -3.73 -12.14
CA TYR A 5 23.22 -3.56 -13.02
C TYR A 5 23.64 -3.55 -14.49
N LYS A 6 23.62 -4.74 -15.13
CA LYS A 6 23.82 -4.84 -16.58
C LYS A 6 22.53 -4.72 -17.38
N GLU A 7 21.37 -5.01 -16.78
CA GLU A 7 20.07 -4.94 -17.45
C GLU A 7 19.13 -4.02 -16.67
N ARG A 8 18.58 -3.02 -17.36
CA ARG A 8 17.57 -2.10 -16.81
C ARG A 8 16.22 -2.81 -16.68
N ILE A 9 15.48 -2.50 -15.62
CA ILE A 9 14.10 -2.98 -15.46
C ILE A 9 13.15 -2.15 -16.33
N LEU A 10 13.31 -0.83 -16.33
CA LEU A 10 12.50 0.08 -17.11
C LEU A 10 13.20 0.43 -18.43
N ASN A 11 12.49 0.25 -19.53
CA ASN A 11 12.96 0.70 -20.83
C ASN A 11 12.74 2.22 -21.01
N ALA A 12 13.40 2.80 -22.02
CA ALA A 12 13.34 4.25 -22.27
C ALA A 12 11.92 4.76 -22.56
N ALA A 13 11.07 3.95 -23.19
CA ALA A 13 9.68 4.32 -23.46
C ALA A 13 8.83 4.36 -22.18
N GLN A 14 9.03 3.40 -21.27
CA GLN A 14 8.39 3.38 -19.96
C GLN A 14 8.79 4.59 -19.12
N LEU A 15 10.09 4.91 -19.06
CA LEU A 15 10.59 6.09 -18.34
C LEU A 15 10.03 7.40 -18.92
N LYS A 16 9.94 7.51 -20.25
CA LYS A 16 9.30 8.66 -20.89
C LYS A 16 7.82 8.77 -20.52
N ARG A 17 7.05 7.69 -20.60
CA ARG A 17 5.62 7.71 -20.22
C ARG A 17 5.41 7.99 -18.73
N LEU A 18 6.34 7.54 -17.88
CA LEU A 18 6.34 7.84 -16.46
C LEU A 18 6.52 9.35 -16.19
N SER A 19 7.41 10.04 -16.91
CA SER A 19 7.58 11.49 -16.72
C SER A 19 6.36 12.30 -17.20
N GLU A 20 5.54 11.73 -18.07
CA GLU A 20 4.25 12.29 -18.50
C GLU A 20 3.08 11.95 -17.55
N HIS A 21 3.29 11.06 -16.56
CA HIS A 21 2.28 10.66 -15.59
C HIS A 21 1.86 11.84 -14.72
N LYS A 22 0.56 11.97 -14.50
CA LYS A 22 -0.02 12.94 -13.57
C LYS A 22 -0.83 12.19 -12.55
N TYR A 23 -0.50 12.42 -11.28
CA TYR A 23 -1.26 11.87 -10.16
C TYR A 23 -2.74 12.28 -10.28
N SER A 24 -3.63 11.30 -10.15
CA SER A 24 -5.06 11.50 -10.17
C SER A 24 -5.72 10.56 -9.18
N CYS A 25 -6.32 11.15 -8.15
CA CYS A 25 -7.00 10.43 -7.08
C CYS A 25 -8.28 11.17 -6.69
N THR A 26 -9.33 10.41 -6.38
CA THR A 26 -10.56 10.92 -5.80
C THR A 26 -10.84 10.17 -4.51
N SER A 27 -10.95 10.87 -3.38
CA SER A 27 -11.30 10.27 -2.08
C SER A 27 -12.67 10.74 -1.62
N ALA A 28 -13.49 9.78 -1.17
CA ALA A 28 -14.75 10.04 -0.48
C ALA A 28 -14.71 9.54 0.97
N SER A 29 -13.51 9.34 1.54
CA SER A 29 -13.31 8.79 2.89
C SER A 29 -14.11 9.55 3.94
N LEU A 30 -14.68 8.79 4.88
CA LEU A 30 -15.45 9.32 6.00
C LEU A 30 -14.56 10.00 7.04
N LEU A 31 -13.36 9.44 7.28
CA LEU A 31 -12.44 9.93 8.31
C LEU A 31 -11.51 11.04 7.81
N ASP A 32 -11.16 11.07 6.53
CA ASP A 32 -10.23 12.06 5.99
C ASP A 32 -10.55 13.51 6.42
N PRO A 33 -11.80 14.03 6.32
CA PRO A 33 -12.11 15.41 6.71
C PRO A 33 -11.82 15.72 8.17
N TRP A 34 -12.00 14.75 9.07
CA TRP A 34 -11.75 14.89 10.51
C TRP A 34 -10.27 14.84 10.85
N LEU A 35 -9.48 14.16 10.01
CA LEU A 35 -8.04 13.98 10.20
C LEU A 35 -7.22 15.05 9.49
N GLN A 36 -7.78 15.77 8.50
CA GLN A 36 -7.08 16.86 7.82
C GLN A 36 -6.47 17.89 8.78
N PRO A 37 -7.15 18.38 9.84
CA PRO A 37 -6.54 19.32 10.78
C PRO A 37 -5.27 18.77 11.44
N TRP A 38 -5.29 17.49 11.80
CA TRP A 38 -4.12 16.79 12.37
C TRP A 38 -2.98 16.69 11.35
N TRP A 39 -3.25 16.23 10.13
CA TRP A 39 -2.22 16.10 9.10
C TRP A 39 -1.64 17.43 8.65
N CYS A 40 -2.47 18.47 8.53
CA CYS A 40 -2.04 19.84 8.21
C CYS A 40 -1.17 20.44 9.33
N TRP A 41 -1.54 20.20 10.59
CA TRP A 41 -0.69 20.59 11.71
C TRP A 41 0.63 19.81 11.69
N LEU A 42 0.59 18.49 11.51
CA LEU A 42 1.77 17.64 11.54
C LEU A 42 2.75 17.99 10.43
N VAL A 43 2.28 18.12 9.17
CA VAL A 43 3.14 18.53 8.05
C VAL A 43 3.74 19.91 8.29
N SER A 44 3.06 20.84 8.98
CA SER A 44 3.61 22.16 9.31
C SER A 44 4.83 22.08 10.25
N LYS A 45 4.88 21.05 11.10
CA LYS A 45 5.99 20.77 12.02
C LYS A 45 7.11 19.96 11.40
N THR A 46 6.86 19.32 10.26
CA THR A 46 7.88 18.59 9.51
C THR A 46 8.96 19.54 8.98
N PRO A 47 10.26 19.24 9.19
CA PRO A 47 11.35 20.06 8.66
C PRO A 47 11.34 20.11 7.13
N LEU A 48 11.63 21.28 6.54
CA LEU A 48 11.62 21.47 5.08
C LEU A 48 12.71 20.69 4.33
N TRP A 49 13.74 20.21 5.02
CA TRP A 49 14.78 19.37 4.43
C TRP A 49 14.37 17.89 4.33
N LEU A 50 13.33 17.48 5.06
CA LEU A 50 12.91 16.09 5.15
C LEU A 50 12.19 15.69 3.86
N ALA A 51 12.78 14.75 3.13
CA ALA A 51 12.24 14.26 1.87
C ALA A 51 10.96 13.43 2.10
N PRO A 52 9.93 13.56 1.24
CA PRO A 52 8.69 12.77 1.33
C PRO A 52 8.92 11.26 1.43
N ASN A 53 9.73 10.68 0.54
CA ASN A 53 10.01 9.23 0.55
C ASN A 53 10.72 8.76 1.83
N LEU A 54 11.42 9.67 2.53
CA LEU A 54 12.01 9.34 3.83
C LEU A 54 10.93 9.26 4.92
N ILE A 55 9.88 10.07 4.84
CA ILE A 55 8.71 9.99 5.71
C ILE A 55 8.00 8.64 5.49
N THR A 56 7.74 8.28 4.23
CA THR A 56 7.10 7.02 3.84
C THR A 56 7.84 5.80 4.39
N ILE A 57 9.17 5.70 4.15
CA ILE A 57 9.95 4.54 4.59
C ILE A 57 10.06 4.44 6.11
N LEU A 58 10.10 5.59 6.81
CA LEU A 58 10.08 5.60 8.29
C LEU A 58 8.75 5.06 8.82
N GLY A 59 7.62 5.43 8.19
CA GLY A 59 6.32 4.86 8.50
C GLY A 59 6.31 3.34 8.31
N LEU A 60 6.79 2.85 7.16
CA LEU A 60 6.87 1.42 6.88
C LEU A 60 7.73 0.68 7.92
N ILE A 61 8.92 1.21 8.25
CA ILE A 61 9.82 0.60 9.24
C ILE A 61 9.14 0.48 10.61
N ILE A 62 8.44 1.53 11.05
CA ILE A 62 7.70 1.51 12.33
C ILE A 62 6.68 0.38 12.32
N ASN A 63 5.85 0.30 11.27
CA ASN A 63 4.82 -0.72 11.16
C ASN A 63 5.41 -2.16 11.14
N ILE A 64 6.48 -2.38 10.37
CA ILE A 64 7.22 -3.65 10.34
C ILE A 64 7.71 -4.02 11.75
N VAL A 65 8.40 -3.10 12.44
CA VAL A 65 8.97 -3.37 13.75
C VAL A 65 7.88 -3.67 14.78
N THR A 66 6.80 -2.90 14.82
CA THR A 66 5.71 -3.13 15.77
C THR A 66 4.99 -4.46 15.52
N THR A 67 4.78 -4.85 14.26
CA THR A 67 4.22 -6.17 13.92
C THR A 67 5.17 -7.30 14.26
N LEU A 68 6.47 -7.17 13.97
CA LEU A 68 7.46 -8.20 14.29
C LEU A 68 7.61 -8.43 15.79
N ILE A 69 7.41 -7.40 16.62
CA ILE A 69 7.33 -7.57 18.08
C ILE A 69 6.13 -8.44 18.47
N LEU A 70 4.95 -8.22 17.87
CA LEU A 70 3.79 -9.08 18.11
C LEU A 70 4.03 -10.52 17.66
N VAL A 71 4.59 -10.70 16.45
CA VAL A 71 4.95 -12.00 15.88
C VAL A 71 6.00 -12.71 16.72
N TRP A 72 6.94 -11.99 17.33
CA TRP A 72 7.92 -12.57 18.24
C TRP A 72 7.26 -13.25 19.46
N TYR A 73 6.22 -12.62 20.03
CA TYR A 73 5.49 -13.17 21.16
C TYR A 73 4.46 -14.23 20.77
N SER A 74 3.89 -14.13 19.56
CA SER A 74 2.98 -15.13 19.05
C SER A 74 3.17 -15.39 17.55
N PRO A 75 4.17 -16.21 17.18
CA PRO A 75 4.51 -16.47 15.77
C PRO A 75 3.47 -17.34 15.05
N ASP A 76 2.69 -18.11 15.81
CA ASP A 76 1.57 -18.88 15.28
C ASP A 76 0.21 -18.16 15.44
N ALA A 77 0.20 -16.94 15.99
CA ALA A 77 -0.99 -16.18 16.35
C ALA A 77 -1.97 -16.94 17.27
N ARG A 78 -1.50 -17.86 18.12
CA ARG A 78 -2.29 -18.56 19.15
C ARG A 78 -1.96 -18.12 20.57
N GLN A 79 -0.70 -17.81 20.86
CA GLN A 79 -0.32 -17.31 22.19
C GLN A 79 -0.93 -15.93 22.43
N VAL A 80 -1.21 -15.62 23.71
CA VAL A 80 -1.68 -14.30 24.11
C VAL A 80 -0.53 -13.29 23.97
N PRO A 81 -0.59 -12.33 23.02
CA PRO A 81 0.45 -11.32 22.92
C PRO A 81 0.41 -10.39 24.15
N PRO A 82 1.56 -9.88 24.61
CA PRO A 82 1.60 -8.91 25.70
C PRO A 82 0.77 -7.67 25.37
N ARG A 83 0.00 -7.20 26.35
CA ARG A 83 -0.90 -6.05 26.19
C ARG A 83 -0.16 -4.77 25.76
N TRP A 84 1.06 -4.58 26.24
CA TRP A 84 1.91 -3.45 25.83
C TRP A 84 2.34 -3.56 24.35
N ALA A 85 2.53 -4.78 23.83
CA ALA A 85 2.86 -5.00 22.42
C ALA A 85 1.66 -4.67 21.53
N CYS A 86 0.43 -4.97 21.96
CA CYS A 86 -0.79 -4.51 21.30
C CYS A 86 -0.91 -2.98 21.34
N ALA A 87 -0.63 -2.34 22.48
CA ALA A 87 -0.62 -0.88 22.57
C ALA A 87 0.43 -0.24 21.65
N LEU A 88 1.61 -0.87 21.55
CA LEU A 88 2.65 -0.48 20.62
C LEU A 88 2.22 -0.68 19.16
N GLY A 89 1.48 -1.74 18.84
CA GLY A 89 0.85 -1.94 17.53
C GLY A 89 -0.15 -0.83 17.17
N ALA A 90 -1.02 -0.44 18.09
CA ALA A 90 -1.94 0.71 17.89
C ALA A 90 -1.17 2.00 17.59
N LEU A 91 -0.13 2.29 18.40
CA LEU A 91 0.71 3.45 18.21
C LEU A 91 1.49 3.39 16.88
N GLY A 92 1.99 2.21 16.51
CA GLY A 92 2.72 1.99 15.27
C GLY A 92 1.85 2.26 14.04
N VAL A 93 0.63 1.72 14.01
CA VAL A 93 -0.32 1.97 12.92
C VAL A 93 -0.75 3.44 12.89
N PHE A 94 -0.97 4.08 14.05
CA PHE A 94 -1.28 5.52 14.10
C PHE A 94 -0.14 6.39 13.54
N ILE A 95 1.11 6.09 13.91
CA ILE A 95 2.28 6.81 13.40
C ILE A 95 2.41 6.56 11.91
N TYR A 96 2.36 5.30 11.46
CA TYR A 96 2.41 4.97 10.03
C TYR A 96 1.35 5.73 9.23
N GLN A 97 0.07 5.65 9.64
CA GLN A 97 -1.04 6.39 9.01
C GLN A 97 -0.77 7.90 8.96
N SER A 98 -0.26 8.47 10.06
CA SER A 98 0.03 9.90 10.12
C SER A 98 1.19 10.30 9.19
N LEU A 99 2.22 9.46 9.06
CA LEU A 99 3.37 9.72 8.18
C LEU A 99 3.01 9.55 6.71
N ASP A 100 2.25 8.50 6.39
CA ASP A 100 1.65 8.22 5.09
C ASP A 100 0.82 9.42 4.60
N ALA A 101 -0.14 9.88 5.40
CA ALA A 101 -1.01 10.99 5.00
C ALA A 101 -0.30 12.35 4.79
N ILE A 102 0.91 12.53 5.35
CA ILE A 102 1.66 13.79 5.23
C ILE A 102 2.75 13.76 4.16
N ASP A 103 3.15 12.62 3.61
CA ASP A 103 4.28 12.57 2.68
C ASP A 103 3.99 13.34 1.37
N GLY A 104 2.81 13.17 0.78
CA GLY A 104 2.35 13.91 -0.38
C GLY A 104 2.05 15.37 -0.04
N LYS A 105 1.63 15.66 1.20
CA LYS A 105 1.46 17.04 1.67
C LYS A 105 2.82 17.72 1.81
N GLN A 106 3.83 17.02 2.30
CA GLN A 106 5.20 17.49 2.36
C GLN A 106 5.73 17.72 0.95
N ALA A 107 5.51 16.78 0.02
CA ALA A 107 5.94 16.92 -1.37
C ALA A 107 5.37 18.19 -2.04
N ARG A 108 4.10 18.51 -1.78
CA ARG A 108 3.48 19.79 -2.19
C ARG A 108 4.13 20.99 -1.51
N ARG A 109 4.31 20.93 -0.19
CA ARG A 109 4.91 22.01 0.61
C ARG A 109 6.34 22.34 0.19
N THR A 110 7.12 21.35 -0.23
CA THR A 110 8.52 21.51 -0.65
C THR A 110 8.70 21.59 -2.17
N ASN A 111 7.61 21.63 -2.96
CA ASN A 111 7.63 21.59 -4.43
C ASN A 111 8.47 20.44 -5.00
N SER A 112 8.42 19.27 -4.34
CA SER A 112 9.19 18.08 -4.71
C SER A 112 8.29 16.91 -5.11
N GLN A 113 7.09 17.21 -5.64
CA GLN A 113 6.18 16.20 -6.17
C GLN A 113 6.79 15.52 -7.39
N SER A 114 6.68 14.19 -7.46
CA SER A 114 7.16 13.42 -8.60
C SER A 114 6.40 12.09 -8.73
N PRO A 115 6.36 11.48 -9.92
CA PRO A 115 5.85 10.12 -10.10
C PRO A 115 6.60 9.09 -9.25
N LEU A 116 7.88 9.34 -8.94
CA LEU A 116 8.64 8.46 -8.03
C LEU A 116 8.03 8.44 -6.63
N GLY A 117 7.60 9.59 -6.12
CA GLY A 117 7.01 9.68 -4.78
C GLY A 117 5.74 8.85 -4.64
N GLU A 118 4.82 8.98 -5.60
CA GLU A 118 3.59 8.17 -5.67
C GLU A 118 3.89 6.66 -5.79
N LEU A 119 4.85 6.28 -6.63
CA LEU A 119 5.26 4.88 -6.77
C LEU A 119 5.86 4.33 -5.48
N PHE A 120 6.67 5.14 -4.79
CA PHE A 120 7.34 4.77 -3.55
C PHE A 120 6.36 4.59 -2.40
N ASP A 121 5.39 5.50 -2.30
CA ASP A 121 4.28 5.48 -1.35
C ASP A 121 3.46 4.19 -1.47
N HIS A 122 2.83 3.98 -2.64
CA HIS A 122 2.04 2.77 -2.91
C HIS A 122 2.86 1.48 -2.83
N GLY A 123 4.16 1.57 -3.16
CA GLY A 123 5.09 0.46 -3.02
C GLY A 123 5.36 0.06 -1.57
N CYS A 124 5.37 1.04 -0.65
CA CYS A 124 5.48 0.81 0.78
C CYS A 124 4.15 0.32 1.38
N ASP A 125 3.02 0.86 0.92
CA ASP A 125 1.67 0.46 1.36
C ASP A 125 1.37 -1.01 1.09
N SER A 126 1.83 -1.53 -0.05
CA SER A 126 1.63 -2.95 -0.40
C SER A 126 2.33 -3.87 0.61
N ILE A 127 3.53 -3.49 1.06
CA ILE A 127 4.28 -4.21 2.10
C ILE A 127 3.60 -4.01 3.46
N SER A 128 3.26 -2.75 3.79
CA SER A 128 2.62 -2.37 5.04
C SER A 128 1.31 -3.14 5.28
N THR A 129 0.52 -3.35 4.22
CA THR A 129 -0.72 -4.13 4.24
C THR A 129 -0.49 -5.56 4.77
N VAL A 130 0.61 -6.21 4.39
CA VAL A 130 0.97 -7.56 4.88
C VAL A 130 1.18 -7.54 6.39
N PHE A 131 1.97 -6.58 6.88
CA PHE A 131 2.32 -6.48 8.31
C PHE A 131 1.13 -6.04 9.17
N ILE A 132 0.30 -5.12 8.68
CA ILE A 132 -0.93 -4.68 9.37
C ILE A 132 -1.91 -5.84 9.49
N ALA A 133 -2.16 -6.58 8.40
CA ALA A 133 -3.09 -7.70 8.42
C ALA A 133 -2.61 -8.84 9.35
N LEU A 134 -1.33 -9.19 9.25
CA LEU A 134 -0.72 -10.19 10.13
C LEU A 134 -0.79 -9.76 11.60
N GLY A 135 -0.39 -8.53 11.90
CA GLY A 135 -0.40 -8.01 13.26
C GLY A 135 -1.80 -7.95 13.87
N ALA A 136 -2.81 -7.58 13.09
CA ALA A 136 -4.21 -7.59 13.53
C ALA A 136 -4.67 -9.02 13.87
N CYS A 137 -4.35 -10.00 13.02
CA CYS A 137 -4.65 -11.41 13.27
C CYS A 137 -3.96 -11.92 14.55
N THR A 138 -2.70 -11.56 14.77
CA THR A 138 -1.97 -11.91 16.00
C THR A 138 -2.60 -11.29 17.25
N ALA A 139 -3.03 -10.03 17.19
CA ALA A 139 -3.63 -9.34 18.34
C ALA A 139 -4.96 -9.94 18.82
N VAL A 140 -5.67 -10.66 17.94
CA VAL A 140 -6.94 -11.32 18.25
C VAL A 140 -6.83 -12.85 18.35
N LYS A 141 -5.60 -13.38 18.35
CA LYS A 141 -5.29 -14.82 18.38
C LYS A 141 -5.97 -15.62 17.25
N LEU A 142 -5.98 -15.07 16.03
CA LEU A 142 -6.68 -15.70 14.91
C LEU A 142 -6.02 -17.00 14.41
N GLY A 143 -4.81 -17.33 14.89
CA GLY A 143 -4.14 -18.60 14.61
C GLY A 143 -4.84 -19.83 15.21
N GLU A 144 -5.76 -19.63 16.17
CA GLU A 144 -6.71 -20.66 16.63
C GLU A 144 -7.67 -21.08 15.51
N TYR A 145 -7.81 -20.23 14.50
CA TYR A 145 -8.62 -20.45 13.32
C TYR A 145 -7.80 -20.23 12.03
N PRO A 146 -6.89 -21.15 11.67
CA PRO A 146 -5.94 -20.95 10.56
C PRO A 146 -6.59 -20.54 9.25
N THR A 147 -7.72 -21.16 8.87
CA THR A 147 -8.45 -20.80 7.64
C THR A 147 -8.96 -19.36 7.66
N TRP A 148 -9.43 -18.88 8.83
CA TRP A 148 -9.85 -17.49 8.98
C TRP A 148 -8.65 -16.54 8.89
N MET A 149 -7.55 -16.85 9.56
CA MET A 149 -6.31 -16.06 9.45
C MET A 149 -5.80 -15.97 8.01
N PHE A 150 -5.80 -17.10 7.28
CA PHE A 150 -5.42 -17.14 5.88
C PHE A 150 -6.32 -16.22 5.06
N PHE A 151 -7.64 -16.38 5.20
CA PHE A 151 -8.61 -15.58 4.48
C PHE A 151 -8.44 -14.09 4.77
N GLN A 152 -8.31 -13.68 6.04
CA GLN A 152 -8.18 -12.27 6.43
C GLN A 152 -6.92 -11.62 5.82
N CYS A 153 -5.75 -12.25 5.97
CA CYS A 153 -4.51 -11.73 5.42
C CYS A 153 -4.56 -11.62 3.89
N PHE A 154 -4.98 -12.70 3.20
CA PHE A 154 -5.08 -12.68 1.73
C PHE A 154 -6.18 -11.76 1.22
N CYS A 155 -7.26 -11.58 1.97
CA CYS A 155 -8.32 -10.63 1.65
C CYS A 155 -7.80 -9.19 1.69
N ALA A 156 -7.06 -8.81 2.75
CA ALA A 156 -6.46 -7.47 2.86
C ALA A 156 -5.54 -7.17 1.66
N MET A 157 -4.65 -8.11 1.32
CA MET A 157 -3.76 -7.99 0.15
C MET A 157 -4.53 -7.93 -1.17
N THR A 158 -5.62 -8.70 -1.31
CA THR A 158 -6.47 -8.70 -2.51
C THR A 158 -7.21 -7.37 -2.66
N LEU A 159 -7.76 -6.82 -1.57
CA LEU A 159 -8.47 -5.54 -1.59
C LEU A 159 -7.52 -4.40 -2.01
N PHE A 160 -6.30 -4.37 -1.45
CA PHE A 160 -5.29 -3.40 -1.85
C PHE A 160 -4.88 -3.56 -3.31
N TYR A 161 -4.69 -4.81 -3.78
CA TYR A 161 -4.43 -5.09 -5.19
C TYR A 161 -5.57 -4.61 -6.12
N CYS A 162 -6.82 -4.84 -5.72
CA CYS A 162 -8.00 -4.41 -6.47
C CYS A 162 -8.10 -2.88 -6.61
N ALA A 163 -7.68 -2.11 -5.60
CA ALA A 163 -7.61 -0.65 -5.71
C ALA A 163 -6.66 -0.21 -6.83
N HIS A 164 -5.47 -0.82 -6.91
CA HIS A 164 -4.51 -0.55 -7.99
C HIS A 164 -4.92 -1.14 -9.33
N TRP A 165 -5.64 -2.27 -9.35
CA TRP A 165 -6.23 -2.80 -10.57
C TRP A 165 -7.25 -1.81 -11.14
N GLN A 166 -8.14 -1.29 -10.29
CA GLN A 166 -9.07 -0.23 -10.71
C GLN A 166 -8.31 0.98 -11.27
N ALA A 167 -7.22 1.40 -10.64
CA ALA A 167 -6.41 2.52 -11.12
C ALA A 167 -5.70 2.20 -12.46
N TYR A 168 -5.23 0.97 -12.67
CA TYR A 168 -4.70 0.49 -13.95
C TYR A 168 -5.74 0.46 -15.08
N VAL A 169 -7.01 0.25 -14.74
CA VAL A 169 -8.11 0.24 -15.71
C VAL A 169 -8.59 1.66 -16.03
N THR A 170 -8.76 2.49 -15.00
CA THR A 170 -9.43 3.79 -15.11
C THR A 170 -8.48 4.98 -15.23
N GLY A 171 -7.19 4.79 -14.94
CA GLY A 171 -6.20 5.86 -14.83
C GLY A 171 -6.33 6.74 -13.58
N ILE A 172 -7.26 6.44 -12.68
CA ILE A 172 -7.54 7.23 -11.47
C ILE A 172 -7.69 6.28 -10.28
N LEU A 173 -7.01 6.58 -9.17
CA LEU A 173 -7.25 5.89 -7.91
C LEU A 173 -8.53 6.45 -7.27
N LYS A 174 -9.56 5.64 -7.08
CA LYS A 174 -10.81 6.08 -6.45
C LYS A 174 -10.96 5.39 -5.12
N LEU A 175 -10.87 6.17 -4.04
CA LEU A 175 -11.07 5.72 -2.68
C LEU A 175 -12.52 5.95 -2.27
N GLY A 176 -13.14 4.90 -1.75
CA GLY A 176 -14.53 4.89 -1.31
C GLY A 176 -14.75 5.63 0.02
N ARG A 177 -15.96 5.50 0.56
CA ARG A 177 -16.31 6.02 1.90
C ARG A 177 -15.67 5.23 3.03
N VAL A 178 -15.58 3.91 2.84
CA VAL A 178 -14.88 3.00 3.73
C VAL A 178 -13.77 2.42 2.90
N ASP A 179 -12.54 2.81 3.17
CA ASP A 179 -11.37 2.38 2.42
C ASP A 179 -10.16 2.26 3.36
N VAL A 180 -8.94 2.45 2.85
CA VAL A 180 -7.68 2.33 3.58
C VAL A 180 -7.70 3.07 4.93
N THR A 181 -8.13 4.34 4.98
CA THR A 181 -8.15 5.14 6.24
C THR A 181 -9.04 4.49 7.30
N GLU A 182 -10.28 4.15 6.96
CA GLU A 182 -11.22 3.51 7.88
C GLU A 182 -10.75 2.13 8.32
N ALA A 183 -10.15 1.36 7.42
CA ALA A 183 -9.58 0.05 7.73
C ALA A 183 -8.42 0.17 8.74
N GLN A 184 -7.50 1.12 8.55
CA GLN A 184 -6.39 1.36 9.46
C GLN A 184 -6.89 1.77 10.86
N TYR A 185 -7.84 2.70 10.96
CA TYR A 185 -8.42 3.09 12.26
C TYR A 185 -9.20 1.96 12.93
N SER A 186 -9.86 1.10 12.15
CA SER A 186 -10.51 -0.12 12.68
C SER A 186 -9.48 -1.08 13.29
N ILE A 187 -8.31 -1.23 12.65
CA ILE A 187 -7.21 -2.04 13.17
C ILE A 187 -6.56 -1.40 14.40
N MET A 188 -6.39 -0.07 14.42
CA MET A 188 -5.97 0.64 15.63
C MET A 188 -6.92 0.37 16.81
N LEU A 189 -8.23 0.39 16.57
CA LEU A 189 -9.23 0.06 17.58
C LEU A 189 -9.11 -1.39 18.07
N ILE A 190 -8.90 -2.36 17.16
CA ILE A 190 -8.64 -3.76 17.53
C ILE A 190 -7.44 -3.85 18.48
N TYR A 191 -6.33 -3.18 18.14
CA TYR A 191 -5.15 -3.17 19.01
C TYR A 191 -5.42 -2.52 20.37
N ILE A 192 -6.14 -1.41 20.42
CA ILE A 192 -6.51 -0.71 21.66
C ILE A 192 -7.37 -1.63 22.54
N ILE A 193 -8.36 -2.31 21.98
CA ILE A 193 -9.20 -3.27 22.70
C ILE A 193 -8.33 -4.42 23.23
N SER A 194 -7.46 -5.01 22.40
CA SER A 194 -6.52 -6.06 22.84
C SER A 194 -5.56 -5.57 23.94
N ALA A 195 -5.18 -4.29 23.94
CA ALA A 195 -4.33 -3.70 24.96
C ALA A 195 -5.08 -3.46 26.30
N ILE A 196 -6.36 -3.08 26.25
CA ILE A 196 -7.18 -2.73 27.43
C ILE A 196 -7.84 -3.96 28.06
N PHE A 197 -8.26 -4.94 27.27
CA PHE A 197 -8.99 -6.11 27.76
C PHE A 197 -8.21 -7.42 27.64
N GLY A 198 -7.09 -7.41 26.91
CA GLY A 198 -6.34 -8.63 26.59
C GLY A 198 -6.93 -9.35 25.38
N ALA A 199 -6.14 -10.23 24.76
CA ALA A 199 -6.57 -10.93 23.54
C ALA A 199 -7.70 -11.94 23.79
N ASP A 200 -7.84 -12.47 25.02
CA ASP A 200 -8.93 -13.38 25.37
C ASP A 200 -10.31 -12.69 25.38
N PHE A 201 -10.35 -11.34 25.37
CA PHE A 201 -11.58 -10.58 25.16
C PHE A 201 -12.30 -11.00 23.87
N TRP A 202 -11.56 -11.28 22.80
CA TRP A 202 -12.13 -11.67 21.52
C TRP A 202 -12.76 -13.06 21.54
N ALA A 203 -12.32 -13.93 22.46
CA ALA A 203 -12.90 -15.26 22.66
C ALA A 203 -14.20 -15.23 23.49
N MET A 204 -14.58 -14.09 24.10
CA MET A 204 -15.82 -13.97 24.86
C MET A 204 -17.04 -14.24 23.98
N GLN A 205 -17.99 -15.03 24.49
CA GLN A 205 -19.23 -15.39 23.81
C GLN A 205 -20.35 -14.41 24.17
N LEU A 206 -21.16 -14.03 23.18
CA LEU A 206 -22.37 -13.26 23.45
C LEU A 206 -23.42 -14.13 24.16
N PRO A 207 -23.96 -13.71 25.33
CA PRO A 207 -24.82 -14.54 26.18
C PRO A 207 -26.05 -15.14 25.50
N SER A 208 -26.59 -14.46 24.47
CA SER A 208 -27.84 -14.86 23.81
C SER A 208 -27.65 -15.75 22.57
N ILE A 209 -26.46 -15.79 21.96
CA ILE A 209 -26.24 -16.46 20.67
C ILE A 209 -25.09 -17.47 20.68
N ASN A 210 -24.30 -17.54 21.76
CA ASN A 210 -23.18 -18.48 21.91
C ASN A 210 -22.11 -18.38 20.80
N VAL A 211 -21.95 -17.18 20.23
CA VAL A 211 -20.94 -16.86 19.19
C VAL A 211 -19.88 -15.95 19.82
N SER A 212 -18.60 -16.22 19.55
CA SER A 212 -17.48 -15.40 20.03
C SER A 212 -17.34 -14.08 19.25
N LEU A 213 -16.80 -13.05 19.91
CA LEU A 213 -16.55 -11.75 19.26
C LEU A 213 -15.60 -11.88 18.06
N THR A 214 -14.61 -12.78 18.10
CA THR A 214 -13.74 -13.09 16.96
C THR A 214 -14.55 -13.51 15.74
N VAL A 215 -15.52 -14.40 15.89
CA VAL A 215 -16.34 -14.90 14.77
C VAL A 215 -17.21 -13.77 14.20
N ILE A 216 -17.82 -12.95 15.06
CA ILE A 216 -18.63 -11.81 14.64
C ILE A 216 -17.80 -10.82 13.82
N MET A 217 -16.59 -10.49 14.31
CA MET A 217 -15.66 -9.60 13.61
C MET A 217 -15.26 -10.17 12.24
N ASN A 218 -14.98 -11.47 12.15
CA ASN A 218 -14.64 -12.11 10.88
C ASN A 218 -15.78 -12.03 9.85
N TYR A 219 -17.03 -12.26 10.28
CA TYR A 219 -18.19 -12.07 9.41
C TYR A 219 -18.35 -10.60 8.97
N ALA A 220 -18.13 -9.64 9.88
CA ALA A 220 -18.15 -8.23 9.52
C ALA A 220 -17.10 -7.88 8.46
N VAL A 221 -15.88 -8.42 8.57
CA VAL A 221 -14.85 -8.23 7.55
C VAL A 221 -15.23 -8.88 6.22
N ILE A 222 -15.84 -10.08 6.20
CA ILE A 222 -16.34 -10.67 4.94
C ILE A 222 -17.36 -9.75 4.29
N VAL A 223 -18.36 -9.27 5.04
CA VAL A 223 -19.41 -8.41 4.49
C VAL A 223 -18.80 -7.13 3.90
N GLY A 224 -17.86 -6.52 4.63
CA GLY A 224 -17.09 -5.37 4.13
C GLY A 224 -16.28 -5.68 2.88
N ALA A 225 -15.55 -6.80 2.86
CA ALA A 225 -14.76 -7.22 1.72
C ALA A 225 -15.62 -7.51 0.48
N VAL A 226 -16.74 -8.20 0.63
CA VAL A 226 -17.68 -8.46 -0.48
C VAL A 226 -18.23 -7.15 -1.03
N TYR A 227 -18.60 -6.21 -0.17
CA TYR A 227 -19.04 -4.89 -0.58
C TYR A 227 -17.96 -4.13 -1.37
N LEU A 228 -16.72 -4.11 -0.88
CA LEU A 228 -15.59 -3.45 -1.54
C LEU A 228 -15.25 -4.10 -2.88
N ILE A 229 -15.16 -5.43 -2.93
CA ILE A 229 -14.91 -6.18 -4.17
C ILE A 229 -16.01 -5.89 -5.20
N PHE A 230 -17.28 -5.89 -4.78
CA PHE A 230 -18.38 -5.56 -5.67
C PHE A 230 -18.24 -4.15 -6.25
N ASN A 231 -17.85 -3.16 -5.44
CA ASN A 231 -17.58 -1.81 -5.91
C ASN A 231 -16.40 -1.77 -6.90
N TYR A 232 -15.27 -2.40 -6.58
CA TYR A 232 -14.10 -2.48 -7.46
C TYR A 232 -14.45 -3.14 -8.80
N VAL A 233 -15.15 -4.27 -8.79
CA VAL A 233 -15.59 -4.97 -10.01
C VAL A 233 -16.49 -4.08 -10.85
N ASN A 234 -17.45 -3.38 -10.24
CA ASN A 234 -18.33 -2.46 -10.98
C ASN A 234 -17.55 -1.33 -11.66
N VAL A 235 -16.53 -0.76 -11.00
CA VAL A 235 -15.70 0.29 -11.59
C VAL A 235 -14.80 -0.29 -12.68
N ILE A 236 -14.15 -1.44 -12.46
CA ILE A 236 -13.28 -2.10 -13.45
C ILE A 236 -14.06 -2.43 -14.73
N MET A 237 -15.27 -2.98 -14.61
CA MET A 237 -16.08 -3.40 -15.76
C MET A 237 -16.60 -2.24 -16.61
N ARG A 238 -16.66 -1.01 -16.07
CA ARG A 238 -17.25 0.16 -16.75
C ARG A 238 -16.26 1.29 -17.01
N GLY A 239 -15.09 1.26 -16.40
CA GLY A 239 -14.19 2.40 -16.30
C GLY A 239 -12.95 2.36 -17.20
N GLY A 240 -12.83 1.38 -18.11
CA GLY A 240 -11.66 1.27 -18.99
C GLY A 240 -11.47 2.50 -19.87
N VAL A 241 -10.34 3.20 -19.72
CA VAL A 241 -10.00 4.42 -20.48
C VAL A 241 -9.17 4.16 -21.74
N GLY A 242 -8.69 2.93 -21.92
CA GLY A 242 -7.94 2.52 -23.09
C GLY A 242 -8.81 2.33 -24.33
N LYS A 243 -8.16 2.06 -25.47
CA LYS A 243 -8.84 1.78 -26.74
C LYS A 243 -9.85 0.64 -26.57
N ASN A 244 -11.09 0.83 -27.02
CA ASN A 244 -12.19 -0.14 -26.87
C ASN A 244 -12.53 -0.48 -25.40
N GLY A 245 -12.31 0.44 -24.45
CA GLY A 245 -12.58 0.21 -23.03
C GLY A 245 -11.55 -0.69 -22.34
N SER A 246 -10.34 -0.76 -22.88
CA SER A 246 -9.20 -1.49 -22.31
C SER A 246 -8.55 -0.74 -21.14
N THR A 247 -7.50 -1.33 -20.56
CA THR A 247 -6.67 -0.70 -19.52
C THR A 247 -5.90 0.51 -20.05
N VAL A 248 -5.21 1.26 -19.17
CA VAL A 248 -4.32 2.36 -19.59
C VAL A 248 -3.20 1.93 -20.55
N ALA A 249 -2.84 0.64 -20.56
CA ALA A 249 -1.84 0.06 -21.45
C ALA A 249 -2.43 -0.53 -22.75
N GLY A 250 -3.76 -0.52 -22.92
CA GLY A 250 -4.42 -1.15 -24.06
C GLY A 250 -4.65 -2.66 -23.92
N THR A 251 -4.41 -3.24 -22.73
CA THR A 251 -4.64 -4.67 -22.46
C THR A 251 -6.08 -4.94 -21.99
N SER A 252 -6.47 -6.22 -21.93
CA SER A 252 -7.75 -6.60 -21.32
C SER A 252 -7.86 -6.05 -19.89
N ILE A 253 -9.03 -5.52 -19.53
CA ILE A 253 -9.32 -5.09 -18.15
C ILE A 253 -9.23 -6.25 -17.14
N LEU A 254 -9.29 -7.50 -17.61
CA LEU A 254 -9.16 -8.69 -16.79
C LEU A 254 -7.72 -9.21 -16.68
N SER A 255 -6.78 -8.69 -17.46
CA SER A 255 -5.40 -9.21 -17.48
C SER A 255 -4.70 -9.22 -16.12
N PRO A 256 -4.93 -8.25 -15.20
CA PRO A 256 -4.29 -8.28 -13.87
C PRO A 256 -4.70 -9.48 -13.00
N VAL A 257 -5.82 -10.15 -13.27
CA VAL A 257 -6.22 -11.35 -12.50
C VAL A 257 -5.18 -12.47 -12.57
N ILE A 258 -4.52 -12.61 -13.72
CA ILE A 258 -3.62 -13.73 -14.01
C ILE A 258 -2.40 -13.71 -13.06
N PRO A 259 -1.57 -12.64 -13.05
CA PRO A 259 -0.39 -12.59 -12.18
C PRO A 259 -0.74 -12.62 -10.69
N PHE A 260 -1.86 -12.04 -10.27
CA PHE A 260 -2.28 -12.15 -8.86
C PHE A 260 -2.76 -13.56 -8.50
N SER A 261 -3.40 -14.27 -9.44
CA SER A 261 -3.79 -15.68 -9.25
C SER A 261 -2.59 -16.61 -9.07
N PHE A 262 -1.44 -16.29 -9.69
CA PHE A 262 -0.18 -17.01 -9.46
C PHE A 262 0.39 -16.85 -8.05
N VAL A 263 -0.14 -15.93 -7.24
CA VAL A 263 0.19 -15.83 -5.81
C VAL A 263 -0.85 -16.56 -4.97
N VAL A 264 -2.12 -16.20 -5.12
CA VAL A 264 -3.20 -16.67 -4.25
C VAL A 264 -3.49 -18.16 -4.44
N VAL A 265 -3.50 -18.66 -5.68
CA VAL A 265 -3.83 -20.06 -5.95
C VAL A 265 -2.74 -21.00 -5.43
N PRO A 266 -1.44 -20.79 -5.70
CA PRO A 266 -0.39 -21.61 -5.10
C PRO A 266 -0.38 -21.51 -3.58
N ALA A 267 -0.59 -20.33 -2.99
CA ALA A 267 -0.70 -20.19 -1.53
C ALA A 267 -1.82 -21.08 -0.96
N PHE A 268 -3.00 -21.04 -1.56
CA PHE A 268 -4.11 -21.87 -1.11
C PHE A 268 -3.84 -23.37 -1.30
N ILE A 269 -3.30 -23.77 -2.45
CA ILE A 269 -2.98 -25.18 -2.72
C ILE A 269 -1.92 -25.69 -1.75
N ILE A 270 -0.85 -24.93 -1.53
CA ILE A 270 0.24 -25.31 -0.63
C ILE A 270 -0.26 -25.45 0.79
N PHE A 271 -1.11 -24.52 1.26
CA PHE A 271 -1.79 -24.65 2.54
C PHE A 271 -2.61 -25.96 2.61
N GLN A 272 -3.52 -26.20 1.66
CA GLN A 272 -4.43 -27.34 1.71
C GLN A 272 -3.75 -28.71 1.53
N LYS A 273 -2.61 -28.76 0.85
CA LYS A 273 -1.90 -29.99 0.49
C LYS A 273 -0.71 -30.30 1.41
N SER A 274 -0.34 -29.40 2.32
CA SER A 274 0.83 -29.59 3.18
C SER A 274 0.59 -30.73 4.18
N GLU A 275 1.36 -31.81 4.05
CA GLU A 275 1.35 -32.93 5.01
C GLU A 275 1.99 -32.55 6.34
N SER A 276 2.95 -31.61 6.33
CA SER A 276 3.59 -31.11 7.54
C SER A 276 2.83 -29.97 8.22
N HIS A 277 1.65 -29.59 7.69
CA HIS A 277 0.86 -28.46 8.16
C HIS A 277 1.70 -27.19 8.32
N VAL A 278 2.53 -26.90 7.29
CA VAL A 278 3.55 -25.84 7.36
C VAL A 278 2.92 -24.47 7.63
N TYR A 279 1.73 -24.22 7.09
CA TYR A 279 0.99 -22.99 7.35
C TYR A 279 0.47 -22.94 8.78
N GLU A 280 -0.16 -24.01 9.27
CA GLU A 280 -0.76 -24.03 10.61
C GLU A 280 0.28 -24.04 11.74
N ASN A 281 1.49 -24.52 11.45
CA ASN A 281 2.62 -24.53 12.37
C ASN A 281 3.44 -23.24 12.31
N HIS A 282 3.53 -22.59 11.14
CA HIS A 282 4.32 -21.37 10.94
C HIS A 282 3.55 -20.29 10.15
N PRO A 283 2.34 -19.86 10.60
CA PRO A 283 1.46 -19.02 9.80
C PRO A 283 2.03 -17.62 9.58
N ALA A 284 2.71 -17.01 10.56
CA ALA A 284 3.32 -15.69 10.36
C ALA A 284 4.40 -15.73 9.27
N LEU A 285 5.31 -16.71 9.32
CA LEU A 285 6.35 -16.87 8.29
C LEU A 285 5.72 -17.12 6.92
N TYR A 286 4.67 -17.94 6.86
CA TYR A 286 3.94 -18.22 5.63
C TYR A 286 3.28 -16.98 5.03
N ILE A 287 2.54 -16.21 5.85
CA ILE A 287 1.90 -14.96 5.43
C ILE A 287 2.95 -13.94 4.98
N LEU A 288 4.08 -13.84 5.67
CA LEU A 288 5.18 -12.97 5.24
C LEU A 288 5.73 -13.42 3.89
N ALA A 289 6.02 -14.72 3.69
CA ALA A 289 6.54 -15.22 2.43
C ALA A 289 5.63 -14.87 1.24
N PHE A 290 4.37 -15.30 1.29
CA PHE A 290 3.42 -15.05 0.20
C PHE A 290 2.96 -13.59 0.13
N GLY A 291 2.94 -12.89 1.25
CA GLY A 291 2.58 -11.48 1.30
C GLY A 291 3.62 -10.60 0.63
N MET A 292 4.92 -10.90 0.79
CA MET A 292 5.97 -10.19 0.06
C MET A 292 5.92 -10.47 -1.45
N VAL A 293 5.46 -11.67 -1.85
CA VAL A 293 5.18 -11.98 -3.26
C VAL A 293 4.01 -11.11 -3.77
N ALA A 294 2.91 -11.06 -3.02
CA ALA A 294 1.74 -10.24 -3.35
C ALA A 294 2.08 -8.73 -3.41
N ALA A 295 2.88 -8.24 -2.48
CA ALA A 295 3.39 -6.86 -2.46
C ALA A 295 4.20 -6.56 -3.73
N LYS A 296 5.11 -7.46 -4.14
CA LYS A 296 5.87 -7.28 -5.39
C LYS A 296 4.98 -7.25 -6.63
N VAL A 297 4.01 -8.17 -6.73
CA VAL A 297 3.06 -8.20 -7.86
C VAL A 297 2.23 -6.92 -7.90
N THR A 298 1.85 -6.38 -6.73
CA THR A 298 1.18 -5.08 -6.63
C THR A 298 2.07 -3.94 -7.10
N ASN A 299 3.33 -3.90 -6.67
CA ASN A 299 4.27 -2.85 -7.08
C ASN A 299 4.49 -2.85 -8.60
N ARG A 300 4.54 -4.04 -9.21
CA ARG A 300 4.62 -4.18 -10.68
C ARG A 300 3.37 -3.64 -11.39
N LEU A 301 2.19 -3.81 -10.80
CA LEU A 301 0.94 -3.25 -11.33
C LEU A 301 0.93 -1.72 -11.25
N VAL A 302 1.39 -1.15 -10.12
CA VAL A 302 1.55 0.31 -9.96
C VAL A 302 2.51 0.86 -11.02
N VAL A 303 3.67 0.21 -11.22
CA VAL A 303 4.62 0.58 -12.28
C VAL A 303 3.97 0.50 -13.67
N ALA A 304 3.24 -0.58 -13.96
CA ALA A 304 2.56 -0.76 -15.24
C ALA A 304 1.52 0.35 -15.50
N GLN A 305 0.77 0.75 -14.47
CA GLN A 305 -0.18 1.87 -14.55
C GLN A 305 0.52 3.18 -14.88
N MET A 306 1.52 3.56 -14.08
CA MET A 306 2.18 4.87 -14.21
C MET A 306 3.01 4.99 -15.49
N THR A 307 3.56 3.88 -15.97
CA THR A 307 4.30 3.82 -17.24
C THR A 307 3.41 3.53 -18.45
N LYS A 308 2.09 3.33 -18.24
CA LYS A 308 1.11 2.92 -19.27
C LYS A 308 1.64 1.75 -20.12
N SER A 309 2.20 0.74 -19.46
CA SER A 309 2.73 -0.45 -20.11
C SER A 309 1.99 -1.69 -19.66
N GLU A 310 2.06 -2.74 -20.47
CA GLU A 310 1.58 -4.06 -20.07
C GLU A 310 2.39 -4.55 -18.86
N MET A 311 1.77 -5.40 -18.05
CA MET A 311 2.42 -6.03 -16.91
C MET A 311 2.86 -7.44 -17.28
N ASP A 312 4.16 -7.74 -17.20
CA ASP A 312 4.63 -9.09 -17.51
C ASP A 312 4.11 -10.10 -16.49
N TYR A 313 3.63 -11.24 -16.95
CA TYR A 313 3.02 -12.24 -16.06
C TYR A 313 4.04 -13.04 -15.25
N TYR A 314 5.23 -13.24 -15.78
CA TYR A 314 6.30 -13.97 -15.11
C TYR A 314 7.14 -13.02 -14.25
N ASP A 315 7.47 -13.47 -13.04
CA ASP A 315 8.33 -12.74 -12.14
C ASP A 315 9.14 -13.68 -11.25
N TRP A 316 10.36 -13.27 -10.91
CA TRP A 316 11.28 -14.05 -10.08
C TRP A 316 10.78 -14.28 -8.65
N SER A 317 9.84 -13.48 -8.15
CA SER A 317 9.21 -13.73 -6.85
C SER A 317 8.38 -15.01 -6.83
N MET A 318 7.91 -15.49 -8.00
CA MET A 318 7.18 -16.76 -8.09
C MET A 318 8.08 -17.98 -7.86
N LEU A 319 9.40 -17.83 -7.94
CA LEU A 319 10.34 -18.94 -7.72
C LEU A 319 10.19 -19.51 -6.30
N GLY A 320 9.99 -18.65 -5.30
CA GLY A 320 9.74 -19.06 -3.91
C GLY A 320 8.55 -20.01 -3.76
N PRO A 321 7.32 -19.56 -4.10
CA PRO A 321 6.14 -20.40 -4.15
C PRO A 321 6.29 -21.65 -5.02
N ALA A 322 6.95 -21.55 -6.18
CA ALA A 322 7.19 -22.69 -7.06
C ALA A 322 8.07 -23.76 -6.40
N MET A 323 9.10 -23.37 -5.63
CA MET A 323 9.92 -24.31 -4.87
C MET A 323 9.08 -25.08 -3.84
N LEU A 324 8.19 -24.40 -3.11
CA LEU A 324 7.29 -25.05 -2.15
C LEU A 324 6.32 -26.02 -2.84
N PHE A 325 5.68 -25.58 -3.93
CA PHE A 325 4.76 -26.39 -4.70
C PHE A 325 5.44 -27.66 -5.27
N LEU A 326 6.63 -27.50 -5.85
CA LEU A 326 7.41 -28.63 -6.38
C LEU A 326 7.86 -29.57 -5.26
N ASN A 327 8.29 -29.04 -4.12
CA ASN A 327 8.69 -29.85 -2.97
C ASN A 327 7.53 -30.74 -2.48
N GLN A 328 6.31 -30.20 -2.40
CA GLN A 328 5.12 -30.98 -2.07
C GLN A 328 4.80 -32.04 -3.13
N TYR A 329 4.93 -31.69 -4.42
CA TYR A 329 4.71 -32.64 -5.51
C TYR A 329 5.68 -33.84 -5.46
N PHE A 330 6.91 -33.63 -5.00
CA PHE A 330 7.92 -34.67 -4.81
C PHE A 330 7.94 -35.23 -3.37
N ASN A 331 6.77 -35.38 -2.74
CA ASN A 331 6.59 -35.98 -1.41
C ASN A 331 7.48 -35.36 -0.31
N ASN A 332 7.62 -34.03 -0.33
CA ASN A 332 8.35 -33.27 0.69
C ASN A 332 9.82 -33.73 0.85
N ALA A 333 10.55 -33.87 -0.26
CA ALA A 333 11.95 -34.29 -0.28
C ALA A 333 12.85 -33.46 0.67
N ILE A 334 12.53 -32.18 0.85
CA ILE A 334 13.12 -31.30 1.87
C ILE A 334 12.02 -30.91 2.86
N PRO A 335 12.28 -30.81 4.18
CA PRO A 335 11.26 -30.36 5.13
C PRO A 335 10.71 -28.97 4.74
N GLU A 336 9.39 -28.86 4.61
CA GLU A 336 8.70 -27.67 4.08
C GLU A 336 9.09 -26.38 4.81
N TYR A 337 9.38 -26.45 6.12
CA TYR A 337 9.84 -25.33 6.92
C TYR A 337 11.12 -24.65 6.38
N TYR A 338 12.12 -25.44 5.96
CA TYR A 338 13.35 -24.88 5.40
C TYR A 338 13.13 -24.27 4.02
N VAL A 339 12.29 -24.92 3.21
CA VAL A 339 11.89 -24.40 1.89
C VAL A 339 11.10 -23.09 2.05
N LEU A 340 10.28 -22.98 3.09
CA LEU A 340 9.52 -21.76 3.40
C LEU A 340 10.45 -20.61 3.82
N TRP A 341 11.46 -20.87 4.64
CA TRP A 341 12.50 -19.87 4.95
C TRP A 341 13.27 -19.43 3.71
N LEU A 342 13.67 -20.37 2.86
CA LEU A 342 14.34 -20.07 1.59
C LEU A 342 13.45 -19.21 0.68
N CYS A 343 12.17 -19.56 0.55
CA CYS A 343 11.16 -18.78 -0.16
C CYS A 343 11.08 -17.35 0.39
N THR A 344 10.97 -17.21 1.71
CA THR A 344 10.88 -15.90 2.40
C THR A 344 12.11 -15.03 2.14
N ILE A 345 13.31 -15.60 2.32
CA ILE A 345 14.56 -14.87 2.08
C ILE A 345 14.67 -14.45 0.62
N TRP A 346 14.37 -15.37 -0.31
CA TRP A 346 14.41 -15.10 -1.74
C TRP A 346 13.50 -13.95 -2.13
N VAL A 347 12.22 -14.01 -1.76
CA VAL A 347 11.26 -12.97 -2.14
C VAL A 347 11.59 -11.61 -1.50
N CYS A 348 12.06 -11.58 -0.25
CA CYS A 348 12.47 -10.34 0.39
C CYS A 348 13.65 -9.69 -0.36
N VAL A 349 14.68 -10.47 -0.69
CA VAL A 349 15.84 -9.98 -1.45
C VAL A 349 15.41 -9.50 -2.83
N ASP A 350 14.59 -10.27 -3.54
CA ASP A 350 14.12 -9.95 -4.88
C ASP A 350 13.21 -8.71 -4.91
N LEU A 351 12.33 -8.54 -3.92
CA LEU A 351 11.51 -7.33 -3.77
C LEU A 351 12.37 -6.10 -3.48
N VAL A 352 13.31 -6.18 -2.53
CA VAL A 352 14.22 -5.06 -2.20
C VAL A 352 15.07 -4.70 -3.42
N ARG A 353 15.58 -5.69 -4.15
CA ARG A 353 16.33 -5.49 -5.39
C ARG A 353 15.48 -4.79 -6.44
N TYR A 354 14.27 -5.28 -6.68
CA TYR A 354 13.32 -4.70 -7.64
C TYR A 354 13.01 -3.24 -7.31
N CYS A 355 12.58 -2.96 -6.06
CA CYS A 355 12.22 -1.61 -5.64
C CYS A 355 13.41 -0.67 -5.71
N SER A 356 14.59 -1.09 -5.24
CA SER A 356 15.81 -0.28 -5.28
C SER A 356 16.19 0.07 -6.71
N GLN A 357 16.18 -0.91 -7.61
CA GLN A 357 16.57 -0.70 -9.00
C GLN A 357 15.57 0.20 -9.75
N VAL A 358 14.27 -0.04 -9.60
CA VAL A 358 13.22 0.82 -10.19
C VAL A 358 13.35 2.26 -9.69
N CYS A 359 13.52 2.46 -8.37
CA CYS A 359 13.66 3.79 -7.79
C CYS A 359 14.91 4.52 -8.32
N LEU A 360 16.05 3.83 -8.41
CA LEU A 360 17.30 4.42 -8.89
C LEU A 360 17.23 4.75 -10.39
N GLU A 361 16.65 3.88 -11.22
CA GLU A 361 16.45 4.16 -12.65
C GLU A 361 15.56 5.38 -12.88
N ILE A 362 14.52 5.56 -12.06
CA ILE A 362 13.64 6.74 -12.12
C ILE A 362 14.37 7.99 -11.60
N CYS A 363 15.13 7.88 -10.50
CA CYS A 363 15.96 8.98 -9.99
C CYS A 363 16.93 9.49 -11.06
N ASP A 364 17.62 8.57 -11.74
CA ASP A 364 18.56 8.89 -12.82
C ASP A 364 17.86 9.56 -14.01
N HIS A 365 16.65 9.13 -14.36
CA HIS A 365 15.86 9.70 -15.45
C HIS A 365 15.29 11.09 -15.14
N LEU A 366 14.80 11.29 -13.92
CA LEU A 366 14.18 12.55 -13.48
C LEU A 366 15.18 13.54 -12.87
N HIS A 367 16.45 13.14 -12.71
CA HIS A 367 17.51 13.93 -12.05
C HIS A 367 17.14 14.36 -10.62
N ILE A 368 16.55 13.43 -9.84
CA ILE A 368 16.16 13.64 -8.44
C ILE A 368 16.89 12.67 -7.52
N HIS A 369 16.92 12.97 -6.23
CA HIS A 369 17.44 12.06 -5.22
C HIS A 369 16.30 11.36 -4.47
N LEU A 370 16.47 10.07 -4.18
CA LEU A 370 15.41 9.28 -3.54
C LEU A 370 15.05 9.77 -2.13
N PHE A 371 16.04 10.11 -1.30
CA PHE A 371 15.84 10.49 0.12
C PHE A 371 16.34 11.90 0.45
N ARG A 372 16.51 12.76 -0.56
CA ARG A 372 16.92 14.15 -0.38
C ARG A 372 16.12 15.03 -1.33
N ILE A 373 15.74 16.22 -0.88
CA ILE A 373 15.10 17.20 -1.75
C ILE A 373 16.17 17.82 -2.64
N THR A 374 16.01 17.70 -3.95
CA THR A 374 16.86 18.39 -4.92
C THR A 374 16.58 19.90 -4.83
N PRO A 375 17.59 20.75 -4.62
CA PRO A 375 17.38 22.20 -4.62
C PRO A 375 16.80 22.63 -5.97
N SER A 376 15.70 23.38 -5.97
CA SER A 376 15.20 24.02 -7.19
C SER A 376 16.28 24.98 -7.69
N VAL A 377 16.92 24.66 -8.82
CA VAL A 377 17.75 25.63 -9.54
C VAL A 377 16.80 26.73 -9.96
N GLY A 378 16.87 27.89 -9.32
CA GLY A 378 16.04 29.03 -9.66
C GLY A 378 16.29 29.40 -11.12
N THR A 379 15.35 29.07 -12.00
CA THR A 379 15.27 29.70 -13.31
C THR A 379 15.08 31.19 -13.04
N PRO A 380 15.96 32.08 -13.53
CA PRO A 380 15.69 33.51 -13.46
C PRO A 380 14.37 33.73 -14.19
N GLY A 381 13.37 34.27 -13.50
CA GLY A 381 12.11 34.63 -14.13
C GLY A 381 12.38 35.55 -15.33
N PRO A 382 11.63 35.43 -16.43
CA PRO A 382 11.79 36.34 -17.56
C PRO A 382 11.65 37.77 -17.04
N ALA A 383 12.66 38.61 -17.32
CA ALA A 383 12.64 40.01 -16.96
C ALA A 383 11.30 40.62 -17.40
N GLY A 384 10.50 41.06 -16.43
CA GLY A 384 9.23 41.71 -16.71
C GLY A 384 9.45 42.90 -17.65
N PRO A 385 8.54 43.14 -18.60
CA PRO A 385 8.67 44.28 -19.51
C PRO A 385 8.60 45.59 -18.71
N PRO A 386 9.27 46.66 -19.17
CA PRO A 386 9.33 47.92 -18.44
C PRO A 386 7.94 48.50 -18.23
N THR A 387 7.67 48.90 -16.99
CA THR A 387 6.43 49.55 -16.54
C THR A 387 6.15 50.82 -17.36
N ARG A 388 4.98 50.88 -18.01
CA ARG A 388 4.42 52.12 -18.55
C ARG A 388 3.53 52.81 -17.48
N PRO A 389 3.46 54.14 -17.46
CA PRO A 389 2.67 54.90 -16.48
C PRO A 389 1.16 54.76 -16.73
N PRO A 390 0.31 55.07 -15.73
CA PRO A 390 -1.10 54.72 -15.74
C PRO A 390 -1.90 55.63 -16.67
N ALA A 391 -2.84 55.03 -17.41
CA ALA A 391 -3.88 55.72 -18.17
C ALA A 391 -5.25 55.14 -17.82
N ASP A 392 -6.27 55.95 -18.04
CA ASP A 392 -7.52 56.01 -17.29
C ASP A 392 -8.55 54.88 -17.49
N ARG A 393 -9.46 54.85 -16.52
CA ARG A 393 -10.70 54.05 -16.44
C ARG A 393 -11.54 54.06 -17.73
N ASN A 394 -12.10 52.90 -18.10
CA ASN A 394 -13.56 52.72 -18.25
C ASN A 394 -14.02 51.27 -18.52
N ALA A 395 -15.02 50.88 -17.72
CA ALA A 395 -16.21 50.04 -17.92
C ALA A 395 -16.27 48.79 -18.85
N ASN A 396 -16.86 47.74 -18.23
CA ASN A 396 -17.77 46.69 -18.74
C ASN A 396 -17.24 45.51 -19.57
N SER A 397 -17.28 44.31 -18.97
CA SER A 397 -18.22 43.25 -19.40
C SER A 397 -18.23 42.06 -18.41
N GLU A 398 -19.42 41.64 -18.02
CA GLU A 398 -19.74 40.41 -17.29
C GLU A 398 -19.53 39.17 -18.16
N SER A 399 -18.96 38.08 -17.61
CA SER A 399 -19.49 36.70 -17.66
C SER A 399 -18.46 35.70 -17.13
N GLU A 400 -18.95 34.54 -16.66
CA GLU A 400 -18.22 33.34 -16.19
C GLU A 400 -17.84 33.29 -14.70
N LYS A 401 -18.85 32.93 -13.89
CA LYS A 401 -18.69 32.24 -12.61
C LYS A 401 -18.91 30.74 -12.82
N SER A 402 -17.85 29.95 -12.79
CA SER A 402 -17.81 28.61 -12.16
C SER A 402 -16.39 28.07 -12.24
N GLU A 403 -15.67 28.10 -11.10
CA GLU A 403 -14.48 27.30 -10.75
C GLU A 403 -13.68 28.08 -9.69
N ALA A 404 -14.09 27.96 -8.42
CA ALA A 404 -13.32 28.48 -7.29
C ALA A 404 -13.78 27.86 -5.96
N GLU A 405 -13.54 26.56 -5.78
CA GLU A 405 -13.45 25.95 -4.45
C GLU A 405 -12.27 24.98 -4.45
N ASP A 406 -11.06 25.52 -4.31
CA ASP A 406 -9.89 24.83 -3.70
C ASP A 406 -8.63 25.72 -3.71
N ASN A 407 -8.77 26.97 -3.26
CA ASN A 407 -7.62 27.82 -2.96
C ASN A 407 -7.98 28.78 -1.82
N VAL A 408 -7.73 28.36 -0.58
CA VAL A 408 -7.70 29.28 0.57
C VAL A 408 -6.25 29.68 0.82
N PRO A 409 -5.86 30.95 0.66
CA PRO A 409 -4.55 31.43 1.08
C PRO A 409 -4.48 31.55 2.61
N LEU A 410 -3.40 31.04 3.19
CA LEU A 410 -3.07 31.24 4.60
C LEU A 410 -2.84 32.75 4.86
N ILE A 411 -3.70 33.33 5.69
CA ILE A 411 -3.58 34.70 6.18
C ILE A 411 -2.31 34.81 7.02
N SER A 412 -1.41 35.69 6.59
CA SER A 412 -0.29 36.20 7.38
C SER A 412 -0.84 37.15 8.45
N ASN A 413 -0.75 36.78 9.72
CA ASN A 413 -0.89 37.76 10.81
C ASN A 413 0.49 38.08 11.38
N SER A 414 0.96 39.26 11.01
CA SER A 414 1.93 40.06 11.75
C SER A 414 1.21 40.83 12.86
N ILE A 415 1.53 40.53 14.11
CA ILE A 415 1.90 41.42 15.24
C ILE A 415 2.17 40.52 16.45
#